data_AF-C5M1W0-F1
#
_entry.id   AF-C5M1W0-F1
#
_cell.length_a   1.000
_cell.length_b   1.000
_cell.length_c   1.000
_cell.angle_alpha   90.00
_cell.angle_beta   90.00
_cell.angle_gamma   90.00
#
_symmetry.space_group_name_H-M   'P 1'
#
loop_
_entity.id
_entity.type
_entity.pdbx_description
1 polymer ?
#
loop_
_entity_poly.entity_id
_entity_poly.type
_entity_poly.pdbx_seq_one_letter_code
_entity_poly.pdbx_strand_id
1 'polypeptide(L)'
;MSDYTDVVVVFKRKGGMSLWKQMYEVDDEFGVEFKIIDYESADEIWEFLDNNKLYFYIIQTKSNELRLQCTEFNRDFHRLVDNDDGEEEMFSICASMGNGPDDRIEEHMEESDHEECEIE
;
A
#
# COMPACT_ATOMS: atom_id res chain seq x y z
N MET A 1 2.94 17.90 -12.61
CA MET A 1 2.29 16.62 -12.30
C MET A 1 3.37 15.56 -12.35
N SER A 2 3.72 15.00 -11.20
CA SER A 2 4.70 13.92 -11.10
C SER A 2 4.00 12.57 -11.23
N ASP A 3 4.72 11.56 -11.72
CA ASP A 3 4.21 10.21 -11.88
C ASP A 3 4.71 9.32 -10.74
N TYR A 4 3.78 8.70 -10.03
CA TYR A 4 3.99 7.79 -8.91
C TYR A 4 3.33 6.43 -9.16
N THR A 5 3.04 6.06 -10.41
CA THR A 5 2.40 4.77 -10.70
C THR A 5 3.25 3.56 -10.35
N ASP A 6 4.57 3.73 -10.26
CA ASP A 6 5.53 2.64 -10.04
C ASP A 6 6.02 2.57 -8.58
N VAL A 7 5.45 3.39 -7.68
CA VAL A 7 5.83 3.45 -6.26
C VAL A 7 4.60 3.47 -5.37
N VAL A 8 4.72 2.93 -4.15
CA VAL A 8 3.64 2.99 -3.16
C VAL A 8 3.78 4.27 -2.35
N VAL A 9 2.86 5.22 -2.54
CA VAL A 9 2.80 6.42 -1.70
C VAL A 9 2.17 6.08 -0.36
N VAL A 10 2.84 6.42 0.74
CA VAL A 10 2.35 6.24 2.11
C VAL A 10 2.18 7.59 2.78
N PHE A 11 0.93 7.98 3.01
CA PHE A 11 0.59 9.16 3.79
C PHE A 11 0.66 8.83 5.27
N LYS A 12 1.77 9.21 5.89
CA LYS A 12 2.03 9.01 7.32
C LYS A 12 1.51 10.20 8.11
N ARG A 13 0.75 9.95 9.17
CA ARG A 13 0.24 11.06 9.98
C ARG A 13 1.39 11.66 10.80
N LYS A 14 1.48 12.99 10.82
CA LYS A 14 2.44 13.67 11.70
C LYS A 14 2.10 13.40 13.17
N GLY A 15 3.07 12.88 13.91
CA GLY A 15 2.87 12.40 15.29
C GLY A 15 2.09 11.09 15.41
N GLY A 16 1.77 10.42 14.30
CA GLY A 16 1.27 9.04 14.30
C GLY A 16 2.36 8.04 14.67
N MET A 17 1.95 6.78 14.91
CA MET A 17 2.87 5.69 15.20
C MET A 17 3.87 5.45 14.07
N SER A 18 4.99 4.81 14.39
CA SER A 18 5.93 4.34 13.38
C SER A 18 5.25 3.38 12.40
N LEU A 19 5.58 3.49 11.12
CA LEU A 19 5.20 2.51 10.11
C LEU A 19 6.06 1.24 10.27
N TRP A 20 5.77 0.22 9.46
CA TRP A 20 6.60 -0.97 9.38
C TRP A 20 8.01 -0.63 8.93
N LYS A 21 8.97 -1.38 9.43
CA LYS A 21 10.39 -1.15 9.12
C LYS A 21 10.65 -1.27 7.61
N GLN A 22 9.96 -2.21 6.96
CA GLN A 22 10.00 -2.48 5.53
C GLN A 22 9.60 -1.27 4.68
N MET A 23 8.69 -0.40 5.16
CA MET A 23 8.30 0.80 4.41
C MET A 23 9.39 1.89 4.42
N TYR A 24 10.39 1.80 5.29
CA TYR A 24 11.53 2.72 5.35
C TYR A 24 12.77 2.18 4.63
N GLU A 25 12.75 0.91 4.24
CA GLU A 25 13.86 0.23 3.57
C GLU A 25 13.48 0.11 2.09
N VAL A 26 14.43 0.36 1.18
CA VAL A 26 14.23 0.00 -0.22
C VAL A 26 14.38 -1.51 -0.27
N ASP A 27 13.29 -2.20 -0.57
CA ASP A 27 13.32 -3.65 -0.64
C ASP A 27 13.71 -4.09 -2.06
N ASP A 28 15.01 -4.35 -2.25
CA ASP A 28 15.57 -4.88 -3.50
C ASP A 28 15.02 -6.28 -3.84
N GLU A 29 14.45 -7.02 -2.87
CA GLU A 29 13.90 -8.37 -3.05
C GLU A 29 12.47 -8.33 -3.60
N PHE A 30 11.67 -7.35 -3.18
CA PHE A 30 10.28 -7.20 -3.64
C PHE A 30 10.10 -6.15 -4.75
N GLY A 31 11.13 -5.38 -5.07
CA GLY A 31 11.11 -4.41 -6.18
C GLY A 31 10.13 -3.24 -5.96
N VAL A 32 9.75 -2.98 -4.71
CA VAL A 32 8.78 -1.93 -4.36
C VAL A 32 9.45 -0.81 -3.56
N GLU A 33 9.35 0.41 -4.10
CA GLU A 33 9.76 1.62 -3.39
C GLU A 33 8.56 2.26 -2.69
N PHE A 34 8.68 2.48 -1.37
CA PHE A 34 7.71 3.26 -0.61
C PHE A 34 8.11 4.73 -0.57
N LYS A 35 7.17 5.60 -0.99
CA LYS A 35 7.30 7.04 -0.83
C LYS A 35 6.50 7.52 0.36
N ILE A 36 7.17 7.75 1.48
CA ILE A 36 6.53 8.28 2.69
C ILE A 36 6.36 9.80 2.59
N ILE A 37 5.14 10.27 2.85
CA ILE A 37 4.76 11.68 2.92
C ILE A 37 4.09 11.92 4.26
N ASP A 38 4.66 12.78 5.09
CA ASP A 38 4.00 13.20 6.33
C ASP A 38 2.86 14.18 6.00
N TYR A 39 1.70 13.99 6.65
CA TYR A 39 0.54 14.87 6.50
C TYR A 39 -0.02 15.33 7.86
N GLU A 40 -0.58 16.54 7.91
CA GLU A 40 -1.28 17.07 9.09
C GLU A 40 -2.80 17.07 8.91
N SER A 41 -3.26 17.31 7.68
CA SER A 41 -4.67 17.40 7.32
C SER A 41 -5.03 16.54 6.11
N ALA A 42 -6.31 16.19 5.97
CA ALA A 42 -6.77 15.45 4.80
C ALA A 42 -6.68 16.28 3.51
N ASP A 43 -6.76 17.61 3.61
CA ASP A 43 -6.67 18.51 2.47
C ASP A 43 -5.31 18.42 1.78
N GLU A 44 -4.22 18.23 2.53
CA GLU A 44 -2.88 17.98 1.98
C GLU A 44 -2.82 16.68 1.16
N ILE A 45 -3.51 15.63 1.61
CA ILE A 45 -3.60 14.36 0.88
C ILE A 45 -4.36 14.59 -0.43
N TRP A 46 -5.50 15.29 -0.37
CA TRP A 46 -6.31 15.56 -1.56
C TRP A 46 -5.59 16.42 -2.58
N GLU A 47 -4.93 17.48 -2.12
CA GLU A 47 -4.09 18.32 -3.00
C GLU A 47 -2.97 17.49 -3.64
N PHE A 48 -2.37 16.56 -2.92
CA PHE A 48 -1.36 15.67 -3.50
C PHE A 48 -1.96 14.75 -4.57
N LEU A 49 -3.09 14.09 -4.28
CA LEU A 49 -3.76 13.18 -5.20
C LEU A 49 -4.26 13.88 -6.47
N ASP A 50 -4.74 15.12 -6.35
CA ASP A 50 -5.23 15.90 -7.50
C ASP A 50 -4.09 16.40 -8.41
N ASN A 51 -2.87 16.52 -7.88
CA ASN A 51 -1.71 17.07 -8.59
C ASN A 51 -0.72 16.01 -9.12
N ASN A 52 -0.94 14.74 -8.79
CA ASN A 52 -0.02 13.65 -9.10
C ASN A 52 -0.76 12.43 -9.64
N LYS A 53 -0.06 11.59 -10.40
CA LYS A 53 -0.62 10.34 -10.92
C LYS A 53 -0.19 9.18 -10.03
N LEU A 54 -1.13 8.40 -9.53
CA LEU A 54 -0.87 7.17 -8.77
C LEU A 54 -2.09 6.25 -8.86
N TYR A 55 -1.86 4.93 -8.81
CA TYR A 55 -2.95 3.92 -8.81
C TYR A 55 -3.37 3.53 -7.39
N PHE A 56 -2.38 3.40 -6.49
CA PHE A 56 -2.60 2.97 -5.11
C PHE A 56 -1.83 3.87 -4.14
N TYR A 57 -2.38 4.01 -2.92
CA TYR A 57 -1.70 4.67 -1.81
C TYR A 57 -2.15 4.06 -0.48
N ILE A 58 -1.31 4.24 0.55
CA ILE A 58 -1.62 3.86 1.93
C ILE A 58 -1.82 5.12 2.76
N ILE A 59 -2.87 5.17 3.59
CA ILE A 59 -3.06 6.25 4.58
C ILE A 59 -2.97 5.66 5.98
N GLN A 60 -2.15 6.28 6.83
CA GLN A 60 -2.20 6.08 8.28
C GLN A 60 -3.29 6.93 8.91
N THR A 61 -4.37 6.30 9.38
CA THR A 61 -5.51 7.00 9.98
C THR A 61 -5.20 7.64 11.33
N LYS A 62 -6.19 8.35 11.89
CA LYS A 62 -6.08 8.93 13.23
C LYS A 62 -5.95 7.89 14.35
N SER A 63 -6.46 6.67 14.15
CA SER A 63 -6.32 5.53 15.07
C SER A 63 -5.02 4.74 14.83
N ASN A 64 -4.14 5.20 13.94
CA ASN A 64 -2.91 4.52 13.49
C ASN A 64 -3.12 3.25 12.66
N GLU A 65 -4.34 2.98 12.17
CA GLU A 65 -4.57 1.94 11.17
C GLU A 65 -3.98 2.36 9.82
N LEU A 66 -3.41 1.41 9.09
CA LEU A 66 -2.98 1.57 7.71
C LEU A 66 -4.09 1.11 6.77
N ARG A 67 -4.39 1.93 5.76
CA ARG A 67 -5.45 1.64 4.79
C ARG A 67 -4.94 1.80 3.37
N LEU A 68 -4.98 0.72 2.59
CA LEU A 68 -4.67 0.71 1.17
C LEU A 68 -5.91 1.19 0.39
N GLN A 69 -5.71 2.15 -0.49
CA GLN A 69 -6.76 2.75 -1.31
C GLN A 69 -6.32 2.82 -2.77
N CYS A 70 -7.28 2.64 -3.67
CA CYS A 70 -7.09 2.82 -5.10
C CYS A 70 -7.73 4.15 -5.53
N THR A 71 -7.00 4.95 -6.31
CA THR A 71 -7.44 6.28 -6.75
C THR A 71 -8.63 6.26 -7.70
N GLU A 72 -8.86 5.15 -8.40
CA GLU A 72 -9.98 5.01 -9.35
C GLU A 72 -11.32 4.76 -8.65
N PHE A 73 -11.29 4.29 -7.40
CA PHE A 73 -12.49 4.02 -6.62
C PHE A 73 -12.86 5.19 -5.72
N ASN A 74 -14.10 5.17 -5.23
CA ASN A 74 -14.56 6.16 -4.27
C ASN A 74 -13.70 6.10 -3.00
N ARG A 75 -13.41 7.24 -2.38
CA ARG A 75 -12.44 7.40 -1.27
C ARG A 75 -12.79 6.60 0.00
N ASP A 76 -14.03 6.12 0.07
CA ASP A 76 -14.54 5.26 1.13
C ASP A 76 -14.17 3.77 0.92
N PHE A 77 -13.76 3.38 -0.29
CA PHE A 77 -13.33 2.02 -0.60
C PHE A 77 -11.86 1.84 -0.23
N HIS A 78 -11.60 1.07 0.82
CA HIS A 78 -10.27 0.84 1.36
C HIS A 78 -10.14 -0.56 1.93
N ARG A 79 -8.96 -1.15 1.79
CA ARG A 79 -8.56 -2.37 2.49
C ARG A 79 -7.81 -1.99 3.75
N LEU A 80 -8.15 -2.61 4.88
CA LEU A 80 -7.33 -2.53 6.08
C LEU A 80 -6.05 -3.33 5.84
N VAL A 81 -4.91 -2.72 6.12
CA VAL A 81 -3.61 -3.37 5.99
C VAL A 81 -3.32 -4.06 7.33
N ASP A 82 -3.21 -5.39 7.30
CA ASP A 82 -2.96 -6.18 8.51
C ASP A 82 -1.54 -5.92 9.03
N ASN A 83 -1.44 -5.54 10.30
CA ASN A 83 -0.16 -5.22 10.94
C ASN A 83 0.48 -6.43 11.62
N ASP A 84 -0.23 -7.54 11.76
CA ASP A 84 0.28 -8.74 12.42
C ASP A 84 1.15 -9.60 11.48
N ASP A 85 0.97 -9.51 10.16
CA ASP A 85 1.80 -10.17 9.15
C ASP A 85 2.24 -9.20 8.03
N GLY A 86 3.22 -8.35 8.35
CA GLY A 86 3.72 -7.34 7.42
C GLY A 86 4.46 -7.90 6.20
N GLU A 87 4.90 -9.16 6.21
CA GLU A 87 5.56 -9.78 5.04
C GLU A 87 4.55 -10.27 4.02
N GLU A 88 3.48 -10.95 4.47
CA GLU A 88 2.36 -11.36 3.62
C GLU A 88 1.68 -10.14 2.99
N GLU A 89 1.49 -9.08 3.77
CA GLU A 89 0.79 -7.91 3.31
C GLU A 89 1.65 -7.06 2.35
N MET A 90 2.97 -7.05 2.55
CA MET A 90 3.94 -6.56 1.59
C MET A 90 3.81 -7.27 0.25
N PHE A 91 3.77 -8.61 0.26
CA PHE A 91 3.58 -9.40 -0.95
C PHE A 91 2.27 -9.06 -1.67
N SER A 92 1.16 -8.95 -0.93
CA SER A 92 -0.15 -8.56 -1.49
C SER A 92 -0.13 -7.18 -2.17
N ILE A 93 0.58 -6.21 -1.57
CA ILE A 93 0.77 -4.87 -2.15
C ILE A 93 1.62 -4.95 -3.42
N CYS A 94 2.69 -5.75 -3.43
CA CYS A 94 3.56 -5.93 -4.60
C CYS A 94 2.82 -6.58 -5.78
N ALA A 95 2.03 -7.62 -5.51
CA ALA A 95 1.19 -8.30 -6.49
C ALA A 95 0.15 -7.33 -7.09
N SER A 96 -0.47 -6.48 -6.25
CA SER A 96 -1.45 -5.48 -6.70
C SER A 96 -0.86 -4.41 -7.62
N MET A 97 0.44 -4.13 -7.51
CA MET A 97 1.15 -3.20 -8.39
C MET A 97 1.70 -3.86 -9.67
N GLY A 98 1.57 -5.18 -9.83
CA GLY A 98 2.18 -5.92 -10.95
C GLY A 98 3.72 -5.98 -10.88
N ASN A 99 4.29 -5.71 -9.69
CA ASN A 99 5.74 -5.69 -9.44
C ASN A 99 6.19 -6.80 -8.48
N GLY A 100 5.35 -7.81 -8.22
CA GLY A 100 5.72 -8.97 -7.41
C GLY A 100 6.69 -9.90 -8.16
N PRO A 101 7.59 -10.61 -7.47
CA PRO A 101 8.36 -11.68 -8.08
C PRO A 101 7.41 -12.79 -8.57
N ASP A 102 7.36 -13.00 -9.89
CA ASP A 102 6.52 -14.01 -10.56
C ASP A 102 6.60 -15.38 -9.86
N ASP A 103 7.83 -15.79 -9.48
CA ASP A 103 8.10 -17.08 -8.83
C ASP A 103 7.42 -17.23 -7.45
N ARG A 104 7.27 -16.16 -6.67
CA ARG A 104 6.58 -16.22 -5.36
C ARG A 104 5.08 -16.04 -5.47
N ILE A 105 4.60 -15.39 -6.53
CA ILE A 105 3.17 -15.41 -6.86
C ILE A 105 2.74 -16.82 -7.18
N GLU A 106 3.53 -17.56 -7.96
CA GLU A 106 3.32 -19.00 -8.16
C GLU A 106 3.43 -19.78 -6.84
N GLU A 107 4.48 -19.57 -6.03
CA GLU A 107 4.67 -20.29 -4.75
C GLU A 107 3.52 -20.04 -3.74
N HIS A 108 3.09 -18.78 -3.55
CA HIS A 108 1.96 -18.45 -2.67
C HIS A 108 0.62 -19.01 -3.19
N MET A 109 0.43 -19.01 -4.53
CA MET A 109 -0.73 -19.61 -5.18
C MET A 109 -0.73 -21.14 -5.10
N GLU A 110 0.44 -21.76 -4.93
CA GLU A 110 0.61 -23.19 -4.71
C GLU A 110 0.45 -23.60 -3.24
N GLU A 111 0.80 -22.73 -2.29
CA GLU A 111 0.77 -23.04 -0.85
C GLU A 111 -0.55 -22.71 -0.15
N SER A 112 -1.41 -21.88 -0.75
CA SER A 112 -2.65 -21.42 -0.11
C SER A 112 -3.90 -22.09 -0.71
N ASP A 113 -4.80 -22.58 0.16
CA ASP A 113 -6.07 -23.18 -0.25
C ASP A 113 -7.05 -22.04 -0.65
N HIS A 114 -7.00 -21.64 -1.93
CA HIS A 114 -7.76 -20.50 -2.47
C HIS A 114 -9.27 -20.76 -2.66
N GLU A 115 -9.82 -21.86 -2.13
CA GLU A 115 -11.26 -22.14 -2.20
C GLU A 115 -12.13 -21.05 -1.51
N GLU A 116 -11.55 -20.23 -0.62
CA GLU A 116 -12.24 -19.12 0.04
C GLU A 116 -12.00 -17.74 -0.61
N CYS A 117 -11.21 -17.66 -1.69
CA CYS A 117 -10.95 -16.42 -2.44
C CYS A 117 -12.03 -16.10 -3.50
N GLU A 118 -13.19 -16.76 -3.45
CA GLU A 118 -14.34 -16.32 -4.25
C GLU A 118 -14.84 -14.97 -3.73
N ILE A 119 -14.66 -13.94 -4.55
CA ILE A 119 -15.34 -12.66 -4.36
C ILE A 119 -16.84 -12.89 -4.68
N GLU A 120 -17.67 -13.06 -3.66
CA GLU A 120 -19.13 -12.82 -3.75
C GLU A 120 -19.46 -11.32 -3.72
#